data_AF-A0AAX2D5W9-F1
#
_entry.id   AF-A0AAX2D5W9-F1
#
_cell.length_a   1.000
_cell.length_b   1.000
_cell.length_c   1.000
_cell.angle_alpha   90.00
_cell.angle_beta   90.00
_cell.angle_gamma   90.00
#
_symmetry.space_group_name_H-M   'P 1'
#
loop_
_entity.id
_entity.type
_entity.pdbx_description
1 polymer ?
#
loop_
_entity_poly.entity_id
_entity_poly.type
_entity_poly.pdbx_seq_one_letter_code
_entity_poly.pdbx_strand_id
1 'polypeptide(L)'
;MIIRYSANALVGQLLLPSNYVGMRTPEDLAELAAVAHWKDHPQETPTFITVIHLQDVDGHDLGLFEVRCERRPVFIASKLRQA
;
A
#
# COMPACT_ATOMS: atom_id res chain seq x y z
N MET A 1 7.99 -12.24 0.39
CA MET A 1 7.89 -11.76 -1.00
C MET A 1 8.26 -10.29 -1.06
N ILE A 2 9.00 -9.89 -2.09
CA ILE A 2 9.26 -8.47 -2.36
C ILE A 2 8.25 -8.04 -3.44
N ILE A 3 7.57 -6.93 -3.24
CA ILE A 3 6.77 -6.28 -4.29
C ILE A 3 7.50 -5.00 -4.67
N ARG A 4 7.82 -4.83 -5.94
CA ARG A 4 8.39 -3.59 -6.46
C ARG A 4 7.24 -2.65 -6.82
N TYR A 5 7.44 -1.37 -6.57
CA TYR A 5 6.46 -0.37 -6.97
C TYR A 5 7.13 0.91 -7.47
N SER A 6 6.37 1.69 -8.23
CA SER A 6 6.67 3.08 -8.54
C SER A 6 5.51 3.96 -8.09
N ALA A 7 5.77 4.90 -7.19
CA ALA A 7 4.81 5.86 -6.67
C ALA A 7 5.14 7.25 -7.25
N ASN A 8 4.26 7.79 -8.09
CA ASN A 8 4.50 9.05 -8.81
C ASN A 8 5.89 9.09 -9.51
N ALA A 9 6.28 7.97 -10.14
CA ALA A 9 7.59 7.73 -10.77
C ALA A 9 8.79 7.49 -9.83
N LEU A 10 8.60 7.55 -8.49
CA LEU A 10 9.62 7.20 -7.52
C LEU A 10 9.54 5.71 -7.15
N VAL A 11 10.65 5.00 -7.34
CA VAL A 11 10.70 3.56 -7.10
C VAL A 11 10.82 3.22 -5.62
N GLY A 12 10.18 2.13 -5.22
CA GLY A 12 10.28 1.59 -3.88
C GLY A 12 9.99 0.09 -3.87
N GLN A 13 10.05 -0.49 -2.67
CA GLN A 13 9.77 -1.90 -2.47
C GLN A 13 9.04 -2.17 -1.16
N LEU A 14 8.15 -3.15 -1.17
CA LEU A 14 7.50 -3.70 0.01
C LEU A 14 8.04 -5.08 0.30
N LEU A 15 8.49 -5.31 1.53
CA LEU A 15 8.78 -6.65 2.02
C LEU A 15 7.58 -7.17 2.81
N LEU A 16 6.86 -8.12 2.24
CA LEU A 16 5.64 -8.69 2.84
C LEU A 16 5.73 -10.23 2.92
N PRO A 17 5.17 -10.87 3.95
CA PRO A 17 5.04 -12.33 3.98
C PRO A 17 4.25 -12.85 2.77
N SER A 18 4.70 -13.92 2.13
CA SER A 18 4.10 -14.39 0.87
C SER A 18 2.65 -14.86 1.04
N ASN A 19 2.32 -15.46 2.18
CA ASN A 19 0.95 -15.83 2.54
C ASN A 19 0.04 -14.59 2.65
N TYR A 20 0.55 -13.48 3.17
CA TYR A 20 -0.18 -12.24 3.27
C TYR A 20 -0.47 -11.65 1.89
N VAL A 21 0.52 -11.65 0.99
CA VAL A 21 0.34 -11.18 -0.39
C VAL A 21 -0.74 -12.00 -1.11
N GLY A 22 -0.72 -13.33 -0.97
CA GLY A 22 -1.73 -14.21 -1.59
C GLY A 22 -3.17 -14.02 -1.09
N MET A 23 -3.38 -13.29 0.01
CA MET A 23 -4.70 -12.97 0.56
C MET A 23 -5.21 -11.58 0.18
N ARG A 24 -4.43 -10.81 -0.59
CA ARG A 24 -4.72 -9.40 -0.91
C ARG A 24 -5.06 -9.24 -2.38
N THR A 25 -5.92 -8.27 -2.67
CA THR A 25 -6.11 -7.83 -4.06
C THR A 25 -4.95 -6.93 -4.47
N PRO A 26 -4.71 -6.75 -5.79
CA PRO A 26 -3.74 -5.77 -6.27
C PRO A 26 -3.99 -4.35 -5.75
N GLU A 27 -5.26 -3.94 -5.59
CA GLU A 27 -5.63 -2.64 -5.02
C GLU A 27 -5.21 -2.50 -3.56
N ASP A 28 -5.43 -3.53 -2.73
CA ASP A 28 -4.95 -3.56 -1.34
C ASP A 28 -3.42 -3.39 -1.29
N LEU A 29 -2.70 -4.05 -2.20
CA LEU A 29 -1.24 -3.93 -2.30
C LEU A 29 -0.81 -2.53 -2.74
N ALA A 30 -1.56 -1.89 -3.65
CA ALA A 30 -1.31 -0.53 -4.08
C ALA A 30 -1.54 0.48 -2.95
N GLU A 31 -2.61 0.31 -2.17
CA GLU A 31 -2.85 1.13 -0.96
C GLU A 31 -1.69 0.99 0.05
N LEU A 32 -1.19 -0.24 0.28
CA LEU A 32 -0.03 -0.48 1.14
C LEU A 32 1.25 0.17 0.60
N ALA A 33 1.48 0.11 -0.72
CA ALA A 33 2.64 0.72 -1.36
C ALA A 33 2.63 2.24 -1.21
N ALA A 34 1.47 2.88 -1.41
CA ALA A 34 1.32 4.31 -1.17
C ALA A 34 1.60 4.69 0.29
N VAL A 35 1.07 3.93 1.26
CA VAL A 35 1.33 4.16 2.68
C VAL A 35 2.81 4.02 3.03
N ALA A 36 3.48 2.99 2.51
CA ALA A 36 4.92 2.80 2.74
C ALA A 36 5.73 3.93 2.12
N HIS A 37 5.43 4.30 0.87
CA HIS A 37 6.10 5.40 0.17
C HIS A 37 6.06 6.70 0.99
N TRP A 38 4.89 7.11 1.45
CA TRP A 38 4.75 8.35 2.23
C TRP A 38 5.36 8.28 3.64
N LYS A 39 5.49 7.07 4.21
CA LYS A 39 6.23 6.88 5.47
C LYS A 39 7.73 7.02 5.27
N ASP A 40 8.25 6.55 4.15
CA ASP A 40 9.68 6.62 3.81
C ASP A 40 10.10 8.03 3.36
N HIS A 41 9.14 8.87 2.95
CA HIS A 41 9.35 10.26 2.51
C HIS A 41 8.64 11.26 3.43
N PRO A 42 8.94 11.31 4.75
CA PRO A 42 8.22 12.16 5.70
C PRO A 42 8.46 13.66 5.52
N GLN A 43 9.46 14.04 4.72
CA GLN A 43 9.75 15.44 4.36
C GLN A 43 8.83 15.95 3.25
N GLU A 44 8.12 15.06 2.57
CA GLU A 44 7.20 15.38 1.50
C GLU A 44 5.75 15.31 1.99
N THR A 45 4.87 16.10 1.36
CA THR A 45 3.44 16.07 1.67
C THR A 45 2.76 15.03 0.79
N PRO A 46 2.00 14.06 1.36
CA PRO A 46 1.23 13.12 0.57
C PRO A 46 0.31 13.81 -0.43
N THR A 47 0.36 13.37 -1.69
CA THR A 47 -0.52 13.89 -2.74
C THR A 47 -1.96 13.40 -2.56
N PHE A 48 -2.92 14.16 -3.08
CA PHE A 48 -4.34 13.75 -3.09
C PHE A 48 -4.57 12.45 -3.87
N ILE A 49 -3.80 12.24 -4.94
CA ILE A 49 -3.76 11.01 -5.71
C ILE A 49 -2.29 10.61 -5.84
N THR A 50 -1.96 9.40 -5.43
CA THR A 50 -0.67 8.77 -5.72
C THR A 50 -0.89 7.71 -6.79
N VAL A 51 -0.21 7.84 -7.92
CA VAL A 51 -0.24 6.80 -8.96
C VAL A 51 0.76 5.72 -8.58
N ILE A 52 0.28 4.49 -8.39
CA ILE A 52 1.08 3.33 -8.02
C ILE A 52 1.13 2.36 -9.18
N HIS A 53 2.33 2.07 -9.69
CA HIS A 53 2.58 0.94 -10.57
C HIS A 53 3.17 -0.21 -9.75
N LEU A 54 2.57 -1.40 -9.81
CA LEU A 54 3.04 -2.58 -9.08
C LEU A 54 3.70 -3.59 -10.01
N GLN A 55 4.79 -4.19 -9.54
CA GLN A 55 5.49 -5.28 -10.21
C GLN A 55 5.89 -6.35 -9.18
N ASP A 56 5.86 -7.62 -9.58
CA ASP A 56 6.43 -8.68 -8.75
C ASP A 56 7.97 -8.70 -8.80
N VAL A 57 8.60 -9.65 -8.11
CA VAL A 57 10.07 -9.80 -8.09
C VAL A 57 10.66 -10.16 -9.45
N ASP A 58 9.90 -10.86 -10.27
CA ASP A 58 10.27 -11.34 -11.59
C ASP A 58 9.99 -10.28 -12.68
N GLY A 59 9.43 -9.14 -12.29
CA GLY A 59 9.11 -8.02 -13.17
C GLY A 59 7.76 -8.17 -13.89
N HIS A 60 6.92 -9.11 -13.46
CA HIS A 60 5.56 -9.21 -13.96
C HIS A 60 4.75 -7.98 -13.55
N ASP A 61 4.07 -7.39 -14.52
CA ASP A 61 3.21 -6.24 -14.29
C ASP A 61 1.96 -6.65 -13.52
N LEU A 62 1.79 -6.08 -12.33
CA LEU A 62 0.62 -6.31 -11.48
C LEU A 62 -0.44 -5.19 -11.66
N GLY A 63 -0.14 -4.17 -12.45
CA GLY A 63 -1.08 -3.12 -12.85
C GLY A 63 -0.76 -1.73 -12.29
N LEU A 64 -1.51 -0.75 -12.79
CA LEU A 64 -1.41 0.67 -12.46
C LEU A 64 -2.68 1.12 -11.73
N PHE A 65 -2.51 1.77 -10.58
CA PHE A 65 -3.59 2.11 -9.66
C PHE A 65 -3.53 3.59 -9.26
N GLU A 66 -4.70 4.23 -9.18
CA GLU A 66 -4.83 5.53 -8.52
C GLU A 66 -5.21 5.32 -7.05
N VAL A 67 -4.28 5.63 -6.14
CA VAL A 67 -4.55 5.60 -4.70
C VAL A 67 -4.89 7.00 -4.22
N ARG A 68 -6.12 7.17 -3.72
CA ARG A 68 -6.63 8.47 -3.27
C ARG A 68 -6.44 8.63 -1.76
N CYS A 69 -5.94 9.79 -1.33
CA CYS A 69 -5.86 10.16 0.07
C CYS A 69 -7.25 10.58 0.58
N GLU A 70 -8.10 9.60 0.90
CA GLU A 70 -9.46 9.82 1.39
C GLU A 70 -9.60 9.46 2.87
N ARG A 71 -10.41 10.26 3.60
CA ARG A 71 -10.79 9.92 4.98
C ARG A 71 -11.93 8.92 4.96
N ARG A 72 -11.67 7.67 5.34
CA ARG A 72 -12.69 6.64 5.55
C ARG A 72 -13.12 6.61 7.03
N PRO A 73 -14.40 6.36 7.35
CA PRO A 73 -14.83 6.08 8.71
C PRO A 73 -14.09 4.85 9.28
N VAL A 74 -13.56 4.96 10.49
CA VAL A 74 -12.88 3.85 11.19
C VAL A 74 -13.75 3.38 12.35
N PHE A 75 -14.14 2.11 12.33
CA PHE A 75 -14.81 1.47 13.46
C PHE A 75 -13.77 0.96 14.45
N ILE A 76 -13.93 1.30 15.73
CA ILE A 76 -12.95 0.97 16.78
C ILE A 76 -13.59 -0.06 17.73
N ALA A 77 -12.98 -1.24 17.82
CA ALA A 77 -13.38 -2.25 18.80
C ALA A 77 -12.81 -1.93 20.19
N SER A 78 -13.57 -2.21 21.25
CA SER A 78 -13.12 -2.14 22.63
C SER A 78 -13.35 -3.48 23.34
N LYS A 79 -12.45 -3.84 24.27
CA LYS A 79 -12.58 -5.09 25.03
C LYS A 79 -13.83 -5.06 25.90
N LEU A 80 -14.70 -6.06 25.74
CA LEU A 80 -15.83 -6.27 26.64
C LEU A 80 -15.31 -6.66 28.03
N ARG A 81 -15.69 -5.91 29.08
CA ARG A 81 -15.46 -6.35 30.47
C ARG A 81 -16.53 -7.37 30.80
N GLN A 82 -16.15 -8.62 31.02
CA GLN A 82 -17.03 -9.66 31.56
C GLN A 82 -16.92 -9.62 33.10
N ALA A 83 -18.06 -9.61 33.79
CA ALA A 83 -18.18 -9.60 35.25
C ALA A 83 -18.14 -11.02 35.82
#